data_AF-A0A5C7XM09-F1
#
_entry.id   AF-A0A5C7XM09-F1
#
_cell.length_a   1.000
_cell.length_b   1.000
_cell.length_c   1.000
_cell.angle_alpha   90.00
_cell.angle_beta   90.00
_cell.angle_gamma   90.00
#
_symmetry.space_group_name_H-M   'P 1'
#
loop_
_entity.id
_entity.type
_entity.pdbx_description
1 polymer ?
#
loop_
_entity_poly.entity_id
_entity_poly.type
_entity_poly.pdbx_seq_one_letter_code
_entity_poly.pdbx_strand_id
1 'polypeptide(L)'
;MYQQFNDQFAKSTRQFADATAQVGRLALENTEAVFGLQLATLEENMNATFAFFGELAEVRDFDAAKAVWPKGVQIARENVERTIGAGQEVFGRTFKTQEAIAQLAKSQFETAAETVKADVEKAAKAATGRKR
;
A
#
# COMPACT_ATOMS: atom_id res chain seq x y z
N MET A 1 24.70 31.19 -17.84
CA MET A 1 24.79 29.72 -18.05
C MET A 1 24.99 28.95 -16.75
N TYR A 2 25.92 29.34 -15.87
CA TYR A 2 26.17 28.61 -14.61
C TYR A 2 24.97 28.56 -13.64
N GLN A 3 24.24 29.66 -13.45
CA GLN A 3 23.06 29.69 -12.55
C GLN A 3 21.91 28.79 -13.03
N GLN A 4 21.60 28.78 -14.33
CA GLN A 4 20.54 27.93 -14.89
C GLN A 4 20.84 26.42 -14.74
N PHE A 5 22.09 26.03 -14.94
CA PHE A 5 22.51 24.64 -14.78
C PHE A 5 22.42 24.20 -13.30
N ASN A 6 22.84 25.08 -12.39
CA ASN A 6 22.75 24.82 -10.94
C ASN A 6 21.29 24.70 -10.46
N ASP A 7 20.39 25.52 -11.00
CA ASP A 7 18.95 25.47 -10.67
C ASP A 7 18.27 24.22 -11.23
N GLN A 8 18.59 23.80 -12.46
CA GLN A 8 18.06 22.56 -13.04
C GLN A 8 18.57 21.32 -12.28
N PHE A 9 19.86 21.27 -11.96
CA PHE A 9 20.44 20.19 -11.17
C PHE A 9 19.81 20.11 -9.77
N ALA A 10 19.73 21.24 -9.06
CA ALA A 10 19.11 21.29 -7.73
C ALA A 10 17.63 20.88 -7.74
N LYS A 11 16.88 21.23 -8.80
CA LYS A 11 15.49 20.80 -8.98
C LYS A 11 15.37 19.30 -9.22
N SER A 12 16.18 18.73 -10.11
CA SER A 12 16.19 17.28 -10.34
C SER A 12 16.57 16.49 -9.09
N THR A 13 17.57 16.95 -8.32
CA THR A 13 17.95 16.31 -7.06
C THR A 13 16.81 16.35 -6.04
N ARG A 14 16.08 17.46 -5.93
CA ARG A 14 14.89 17.57 -5.06
C ARG A 14 13.78 16.63 -5.52
N GLN A 15 13.45 16.63 -6.81
CA GLN A 15 12.41 15.75 -7.36
C GLN A 15 12.73 14.27 -7.13
N PHE A 16 14.01 13.89 -7.27
CA PHE A 16 14.46 12.54 -6.95
C PHE A 16 14.33 12.23 -5.45
N ALA A 17 14.78 13.12 -4.58
CA ALA A 17 14.66 12.95 -3.13
C ALA A 17 13.19 12.85 -2.68
N ASP A 18 12.31 13.68 -3.24
CA ASP A 18 10.88 13.66 -2.97
C ASP A 18 10.23 12.34 -3.45
N ALA A 19 10.65 11.83 -4.62
CA ALA A 19 10.19 10.54 -5.12
C ALA A 19 10.65 9.39 -4.22
N THR A 20 11.92 9.34 -3.84
CA THR A 20 12.43 8.32 -2.91
C THR A 20 11.70 8.36 -1.57
N ALA A 21 11.43 9.56 -1.03
CA ALA A 21 10.67 9.73 0.21
C ALA A 21 9.20 9.28 0.06
N GLN A 22 8.57 9.50 -1.11
CA GLN A 22 7.22 9.02 -1.38
C GLN A 22 7.15 7.49 -1.49
N VAL A 23 8.10 6.85 -2.19
CA VAL A 23 8.19 5.39 -2.24
C VAL A 23 8.35 4.80 -0.84
N GLY A 24 9.26 5.38 -0.02
CA GLY A 24 9.47 4.94 1.35
C GLY A 24 8.21 5.04 2.21
N ARG A 25 7.45 6.14 2.08
CA ARG A 25 6.17 6.31 2.78
C ARG A 25 5.12 5.30 2.34
N LEU A 26 4.91 5.12 1.03
CA LEU A 26 3.96 4.15 0.49
C LEU A 26 4.28 2.72 0.95
N ALA A 27 5.57 2.36 1.00
CA ALA A 27 5.99 1.06 1.52
C ALA A 27 5.66 0.90 3.02
N LEU A 28 5.99 1.90 3.85
CA LEU A 28 5.69 1.89 5.28
C LEU A 28 4.19 1.85 5.57
N GLU A 29 3.40 2.68 4.88
CA GLU A 29 1.93 2.71 5.00
C GLU A 29 1.30 1.36 4.63
N ASN A 30 1.79 0.71 3.56
CA ASN A 30 1.33 -0.63 3.20
C ASN A 30 1.72 -1.66 4.26
N THR A 31 2.95 -1.60 4.78
CA THR A 31 3.39 -2.49 5.86
C THR A 31 2.52 -2.32 7.10
N GLU A 32 2.30 -1.10 7.56
CA GLU A 32 1.44 -0.80 8.71
C GLU A 32 0.02 -1.32 8.50
N ALA A 33 -0.57 -1.06 7.34
CA ALA A 33 -1.92 -1.53 7.02
C ALA A 33 -2.02 -3.06 6.98
N VAL A 34 -1.03 -3.76 6.39
CA VAL A 34 -1.00 -5.22 6.34
C VAL A 34 -0.85 -5.81 7.75
N PHE A 35 0.05 -5.26 8.57
CA PHE A 35 0.22 -5.70 9.96
C PHE A 35 -1.03 -5.44 10.80
N GLY A 36 -1.63 -4.24 10.68
CA GLY A 36 -2.85 -3.89 11.40
C GLY A 36 -4.01 -4.82 11.04
N LEU A 37 -4.17 -5.16 9.76
CA LEU A 37 -5.19 -6.10 9.31
C LEU A 37 -4.97 -7.52 9.84
N GLN A 38 -3.73 -8.01 9.83
CA GLN A 38 -3.41 -9.33 10.38
C GLN A 38 -3.68 -9.38 11.88
N LEU A 39 -3.31 -8.33 12.61
CA LEU A 39 -3.55 -8.22 14.05
C LEU A 39 -5.06 -8.19 14.35
N ALA A 40 -5.83 -7.35 13.64
CA ALA A 40 -7.27 -7.27 13.80
C ALA A 40 -7.95 -8.62 13.52
N THR A 41 -7.54 -9.31 12.44
CA THR A 41 -8.08 -10.64 12.11
C THR A 41 -7.77 -11.67 13.21
N LEU A 42 -6.56 -11.63 13.76
CA LEU A 42 -6.17 -12.49 14.88
C LEU A 42 -7.01 -12.19 16.12
N GLU A 43 -7.15 -10.92 16.49
CA GLU A 43 -7.94 -10.48 17.63
C GLU A 43 -9.41 -10.92 17.49
N GLU A 44 -10.02 -10.73 16.33
CA GLU A 44 -11.41 -11.17 16.06
C GLU A 44 -11.56 -12.69 16.17
N ASN A 45 -10.64 -13.45 15.57
CA ASN A 45 -10.66 -14.91 15.64
C ASN A 45 -10.43 -15.42 17.07
N MET A 46 -9.53 -14.80 17.82
CA MET A 46 -9.26 -15.14 19.23
C MET A 46 -10.47 -14.82 20.10
N ASN A 47 -11.07 -13.63 19.96
CA ASN A 47 -12.25 -13.23 20.71
C ASN A 47 -13.43 -14.19 20.46
N ALA A 48 -13.71 -14.55 19.20
CA ALA A 48 -14.76 -15.50 18.86
C ALA A 48 -14.49 -16.89 19.45
N THR A 49 -13.24 -17.35 19.38
CA THR A 49 -12.83 -18.66 19.91
C THR A 49 -12.93 -18.70 21.43
N PHE A 50 -12.45 -17.67 22.12
CA PHE A 50 -12.55 -17.58 23.59
C PHE A 50 -13.99 -17.46 24.07
N ALA A 51 -14.84 -16.71 23.37
CA ALA A 51 -16.26 -16.63 23.68
C ALA A 51 -16.92 -18.02 23.62
N PHE A 52 -16.59 -18.81 22.58
CA PHE A 52 -17.08 -20.18 22.45
C PHE A 52 -16.56 -21.13 23.52
N PHE A 53 -15.28 -21.05 23.88
CA PHE A 53 -14.75 -21.83 25.00
C PHE A 53 -15.37 -21.44 26.34
N GLY A 54 -15.71 -20.17 26.53
CA GLY A 54 -16.49 -19.71 27.67
C GLY A 54 -17.84 -20.38 27.75
N GLU A 55 -18.59 -20.39 26.64
CA GLU A 55 -19.88 -21.08 26.57
C GLU A 55 -19.76 -22.59 26.72
N LEU A 56 -18.72 -23.22 26.17
CA LEU A 56 -18.44 -24.63 26.36
C LEU A 56 -18.15 -24.98 27.82
N ALA A 57 -17.48 -24.10 28.57
CA ALA A 57 -17.19 -24.34 29.99
C ALA A 57 -18.47 -24.35 30.86
N GLU A 58 -19.56 -23.75 30.37
CA GLU A 58 -20.87 -23.74 31.04
C GLU A 58 -21.73 -24.97 30.71
N VAL A 59 -21.34 -25.78 29.71
CA VAL A 59 -22.05 -27.00 29.31
C VAL A 59 -21.93 -28.07 30.40
N ARG A 60 -23.07 -28.51 30.91
CA ARG A 60 -23.15 -29.50 32.01
C ARG A 60 -23.59 -30.90 31.58
N ASP A 61 -24.18 -31.03 30.40
CA ASP A 61 -24.71 -32.27 29.88
C ASP A 61 -24.55 -32.40 28.36
N PHE A 62 -24.86 -33.58 27.83
CA PHE A 62 -24.66 -33.91 26.42
C PHE A 62 -25.64 -33.19 25.49
N ASP A 63 -26.83 -32.84 25.96
CA ASP A 63 -27.82 -32.13 25.15
C ASP A 63 -27.43 -30.65 25.00
N ALA A 64 -26.89 -30.03 26.05
CA ALA A 64 -26.27 -28.71 26.00
C ALA A 64 -25.02 -28.71 25.10
N ALA A 65 -24.21 -29.78 25.10
CA ALA A 65 -23.06 -29.92 24.19
C ALA A 65 -23.50 -29.95 22.72
N LYS A 66 -24.57 -30.68 22.39
CA LYS A 66 -25.15 -30.69 21.04
C LYS A 66 -25.72 -29.34 20.64
N ALA A 67 -26.26 -28.57 21.59
CA ALA A 67 -26.81 -27.25 21.32
C ALA A 67 -25.73 -26.24 20.90
N VAL A 68 -24.51 -26.33 21.45
CA VAL A 68 -23.39 -25.43 21.11
C VAL A 68 -22.53 -25.91 19.93
N TRP A 69 -22.65 -27.19 19.54
CA TRP A 69 -21.88 -27.74 18.42
C TRP A 69 -22.01 -26.97 17.09
N PRO A 70 -23.22 -26.58 16.63
CA PRO A 70 -23.37 -25.78 15.41
C PRO A 70 -22.61 -24.46 15.47
N LYS A 71 -22.54 -23.84 16.66
CA LYS A 71 -21.83 -22.58 16.88
C LYS A 71 -20.32 -22.74 16.72
N GLY A 72 -19.76 -23.85 17.20
CA GLY A 72 -18.34 -24.17 16.96
C GLY A 72 -18.01 -24.31 15.47
N VAL A 73 -18.88 -24.99 14.70
CA VAL A 73 -18.75 -25.09 13.24
C VAL A 73 -18.87 -23.73 12.56
N GLN A 74 -19.79 -22.89 13.02
CA GLN A 74 -19.96 -21.52 12.52
C GLN A 74 -18.70 -20.68 12.78
N ILE A 75 -18.13 -20.71 13.99
CA ILE A 75 -16.92 -19.97 14.32
C ILE A 75 -15.74 -20.44 13.49
N ALA A 76 -15.59 -21.75 13.28
CA ALA A 76 -14.54 -22.27 12.41
C ALA A 76 -14.69 -21.73 10.97
N ARG A 77 -15.91 -21.71 10.43
CA ARG A 77 -16.21 -21.12 9.11
C ARG A 77 -15.87 -19.63 9.08
N GLU A 78 -16.38 -18.86 10.04
CA GLU A 78 -16.15 -17.42 10.10
C GLU A 78 -14.66 -17.08 10.21
N ASN A 79 -13.89 -17.84 11.01
CA ASN A 79 -12.44 -17.65 11.13
C ASN A 79 -11.71 -17.86 9.78
N VAL A 80 -12.16 -18.85 9.00
CA VAL A 80 -11.64 -19.11 7.65
C VAL A 80 -12.03 -17.98 6.70
N GLU A 81 -13.29 -17.54 6.71
CA GLU A 81 -13.78 -16.44 5.89
C GLU A 81 -13.05 -15.13 6.19
N ARG A 82 -12.84 -14.79 7.47
CA ARG A 82 -12.06 -13.62 7.89
C ARG A 82 -10.60 -13.71 7.43
N THR A 83 -9.97 -14.88 7.60
CA THR A 83 -8.58 -15.09 7.14
C THR A 83 -8.44 -14.93 5.63
N ILE A 84 -9.38 -15.48 4.86
CA ILE A 84 -9.39 -15.34 3.40
C ILE A 84 -9.64 -13.87 3.00
N GLY A 85 -10.60 -13.21 3.63
CA GLY A 85 -10.90 -11.79 3.40
C GLY A 85 -9.69 -10.90 3.68
N ALA A 86 -9.01 -11.13 4.82
CA ALA A 86 -7.77 -10.46 5.16
C ALA A 86 -6.68 -10.69 4.11
N GLY A 87 -6.52 -11.93 3.62
CA GLY A 87 -5.59 -12.25 2.55
C GLY A 87 -5.88 -11.48 1.26
N GLN A 88 -7.16 -11.37 0.87
CA GLN A 88 -7.57 -10.59 -0.30
C GLN A 88 -7.29 -9.09 -0.13
N GLU A 89 -7.51 -8.55 1.06
CA GLU A 89 -7.24 -7.14 1.34
C GLU A 89 -5.74 -6.85 1.38
N VAL A 90 -4.91 -7.72 1.99
CA VAL A 90 -3.43 -7.62 1.93
C VAL A 90 -2.95 -7.59 0.48
N PHE A 91 -3.45 -8.52 -0.34
CA PHE A 91 -3.10 -8.58 -1.76
C PHE A 91 -3.53 -7.32 -2.49
N GLY A 92 -4.77 -6.87 -2.33
CA GLY A 92 -5.30 -5.67 -2.96
C GLY A 92 -4.54 -4.40 -2.58
N ARG A 93 -4.21 -4.24 -1.30
CA ARG A 93 -3.41 -3.10 -0.79
C ARG A 93 -1.98 -3.11 -1.34
N THR A 94 -1.35 -4.28 -1.33
CA THR A 94 0.01 -4.43 -1.88
C THR A 94 0.05 -4.16 -3.38
N PHE A 95 -0.95 -4.63 -4.12
CA PHE A 95 -1.09 -4.36 -5.55
C PHE A 95 -1.26 -2.86 -5.82
N LYS A 96 -2.19 -2.19 -5.12
CA LYS A 96 -2.37 -0.73 -5.23
C LYS A 96 -1.12 0.07 -4.86
N THR A 97 -0.36 -0.39 -3.88
CA THR A 97 0.92 0.24 -3.50
C THR A 97 1.93 0.15 -4.64
N GLN A 98 2.03 -1.00 -5.31
CA GLN A 98 2.87 -1.16 -6.49
C GLN A 98 2.39 -0.28 -7.65
N GLU A 99 1.09 -0.18 -7.89
CA GLU A 99 0.53 0.75 -8.87
C GLU A 99 0.89 2.21 -8.57
N ALA A 100 0.80 2.64 -7.30
CA ALA A 100 1.18 3.98 -6.90
C ALA A 100 2.68 4.26 -7.10
N ILE A 101 3.55 3.29 -6.78
CA ILE A 101 4.99 3.39 -7.06
C ILE A 101 5.26 3.46 -8.57
N ALA A 102 4.54 2.67 -9.38
CA ALA A 102 4.66 2.69 -10.83
C ALA A 102 4.19 4.04 -11.43
N GLN A 103 3.10 4.60 -10.90
CA GLN A 103 2.63 5.94 -11.28
C GLN A 103 3.64 7.03 -10.93
N LEU A 104 4.30 6.93 -9.78
CA LEU A 104 5.38 7.84 -9.40
C LEU A 104 6.56 7.73 -10.38
N ALA A 105 6.99 6.52 -10.72
CA ALA A 105 8.05 6.31 -11.72
C ALA A 105 7.66 6.90 -13.09
N LYS A 106 6.42 6.68 -13.54
CA LYS A 106 5.89 7.28 -14.77
C LYS A 106 5.94 8.81 -14.73
N SER A 107 5.55 9.42 -13.61
CA SER A 107 5.59 10.88 -13.42
C SER A 107 7.01 11.44 -13.50
N GLN A 108 8.01 10.70 -13.01
CA GLN A 108 9.43 11.07 -13.16
C GLN A 108 9.89 11.03 -14.62
N PHE A 109 9.47 10.01 -15.37
CA PHE A 109 9.76 9.92 -16.81
C PHE A 109 9.11 11.06 -17.61
N GLU A 110 7.86 11.41 -17.30
CA GLU A 110 7.17 12.53 -17.94
C GLU A 110 7.90 13.86 -17.66
N THR A 111 8.29 14.10 -16.40
CA THR A 111 9.07 15.29 -16.00
C THR A 111 10.41 15.37 -16.73
N ALA A 112 11.11 14.25 -16.89
CA ALA A 112 12.36 14.19 -17.64
C ALA A 112 12.14 14.49 -19.14
N ALA A 113 11.08 13.92 -19.73
CA ALA A 113 10.73 14.17 -21.13
C ALA A 113 10.35 15.64 -21.38
N GLU A 114 9.64 16.29 -20.47
CA GLU A 114 9.34 17.72 -20.52
C GLU A 114 10.61 18.58 -20.44
N THR A 115 11.55 18.20 -19.57
CA THR A 115 12.84 18.90 -19.44
C THR A 115 13.64 18.83 -20.75
N VAL A 116 13.72 17.65 -21.37
CA VAL A 116 14.40 17.48 -22.67
C VAL A 116 13.72 18.30 -23.76
N LYS A 117 12.37 18.30 -23.83
CA LYS A 117 11.63 19.14 -24.78
C LYS A 117 11.95 20.62 -24.58
N ALA A 118 11.94 21.09 -23.34
CA ALA A 118 12.25 22.48 -23.02
C ALA A 118 13.69 22.88 -23.39
N ASP A 119 14.66 21.97 -23.21
CA ASP A 119 16.05 22.21 -23.58
C ASP A 119 16.24 22.22 -25.11
N VAL A 120 15.55 21.35 -25.85
CA VAL A 120 15.52 21.35 -27.32
C VAL A 120 14.89 22.64 -27.86
N GLU A 121 13.77 23.10 -27.28
CA GLU A 121 13.14 24.37 -27.67
C GLU A 121 14.06 25.57 -27.39
N LYS A 122 14.75 25.59 -26.25
CA LYS A 122 15.75 26.63 -25.94
C LYS A 122 16.90 26.60 -26.94
N ALA A 123 17.42 25.43 -27.28
CA ALA A 123 18.50 25.28 -28.27
C ALA A 123 18.05 25.74 -29.67
N ALA A 124 16.83 25.40 -30.09
CA ALA A 124 16.24 25.84 -31.36
C ALA A 124 16.05 27.37 -31.41
N LYS A 125 15.57 27.99 -30.33
CA LYS A 125 15.43 29.46 -30.21
C LYS A 125 16.80 30.16 -30.22
N ALA A 126 17.81 29.59 -29.56
CA ALA A 126 19.17 30.13 -29.57
C ALA A 126 19.83 30.04 -30.97
N ALA A 127 19.58 28.96 -31.71
CA ALA A 127 20.08 28.77 -33.07
C ALA A 127 19.41 29.71 -34.09
N THR A 128 18.12 29.99 -33.93
CA THR A 128 17.37 30.94 -34.78
C THR A 128 17.69 32.41 -34.45
N GLY A 129 17.99 32.74 -33.18
CA GLY A 129 18.43 34.07 -32.76
C GLY A 129 19.87 34.42 -33.20
N ARG A 130 20.72 33.44 -33.48
CA ARG A 130 22.12 33.64 -33.92
C ARG A 130 22.27 33.92 -35.44
N LYS A 131 21.18 33.85 -36.20
CA LYS A 131 21.15 34.10 -37.66
C LYS A 131 20.75 35.54 -38.05
N ARG A 132 20.75 36.48 -37.12
CA ARG A 132 20.51 37.92 -37.38
C ARG A 132 21.63 38.76 -36.81
#